data_AF-W7QPU6-F1
#
_entry.id   AF-W7QPU6-F1
#
_cell.length_a   1.000
_cell.length_b   1.000
_cell.length_c   1.000
_cell.angle_alpha   90.00
_cell.angle_beta   90.00
_cell.angle_gamma   90.00
#
_symmetry.space_group_name_H-M   'P 1'
#
loop_
_entity.id
_entity.type
_entity.pdbx_description
1 polymer ?
#
loop_
_entity_poly.entity_id
_entity_poly.type
_entity_poly.pdbx_seq_one_letter_code
_entity_poly.pdbx_strand_id
1 'polypeptide(L)'
;MPGTTGPLKQIEEVKAKGFPVAYVGDVVGTGSSRKSATNSVLWFFGDDIPNVPNKRAGGFCFGGKIAPIFFNTMEDSGALPIEMDVANMEMGDVIDVYPYEGKVCKHGTDEVVTTFELKTQLILDEVRAGGRIPLIIGRGLTGKARESLGLAPSDVFRLPEQPVDTGKVSPWPRRWSARPAAWTAFARACTASPR
;
A
#
# COMPACT_ATOMS: atom_id res chain seq x y z
N MET A 1 17.32 -12.39 27.13
CA MET A 1 17.10 -13.74 26.56
C MET A 1 17.15 -13.63 25.05
N PRO A 2 17.69 -14.60 24.32
CA PRO A 2 17.48 -14.65 22.87
C PRO A 2 15.96 -14.71 22.62
N GLY A 3 15.39 -13.67 22.00
CA GLY A 3 13.96 -13.55 21.74
C GLY A 3 13.21 -12.43 22.48
N THR A 4 13.84 -11.64 23.36
CA THR A 4 13.16 -10.49 24.03
C THR A 4 13.34 -9.17 23.28
N THR A 5 14.39 -9.05 22.48
CA THR A 5 14.75 -7.82 21.75
C THR A 5 15.02 -8.22 20.30
N GLY A 6 14.39 -7.51 19.35
CA GLY A 6 14.55 -7.79 17.92
C GLY A 6 15.98 -7.54 17.42
N PRO A 7 16.26 -7.77 16.13
CA PRO A 7 17.59 -7.65 15.53
C PRO A 7 18.04 -6.19 15.32
N LEU A 8 18.05 -5.40 16.40
CA LEU A 8 18.35 -3.96 16.35
C LEU A 8 19.76 -3.68 15.81
N LYS A 9 20.76 -4.48 16.20
CA LYS A 9 22.14 -4.33 15.72
C LYS A 9 22.27 -4.54 14.21
N GLN A 10 21.60 -5.57 13.67
CA GLN A 10 21.60 -5.84 12.23
C GLN A 10 20.91 -4.72 11.46
N ILE A 11 19.82 -4.17 12.00
CA ILE A 11 19.12 -3.03 11.39
C ILE A 11 20.03 -1.79 11.37
N GLU A 12 20.77 -1.52 12.45
CA GLU A 12 21.72 -0.41 12.52
C GLU A 12 22.89 -0.57 11.54
N GLU A 13 23.44 -1.78 11.41
CA GLU A 13 24.51 -2.10 10.46
C GLU A 13 24.08 -1.84 9.01
N VAL A 14 22.85 -2.21 8.65
CA VAL A 14 22.32 -1.97 7.29
C VAL A 14 22.04 -0.48 7.08
N LYS A 15 21.48 0.21 8.08
CA LYS A 15 21.26 1.67 8.02
C LYS A 15 22.55 2.47 7.90
N ALA A 16 23.65 1.98 8.47
CA ALA A 16 24.96 2.62 8.38
C ALA A 16 25.49 2.72 6.94
N LYS A 17 24.94 1.94 6.00
CA LYS A 17 25.28 2.02 4.57
C LYS A 17 24.77 3.30 3.89
N GLY A 18 23.89 4.08 4.55
CA GLY A 18 23.43 5.38 4.06
C GLY A 18 22.27 5.33 3.05
N PHE A 19 21.72 4.14 2.77
CA PHE A 19 20.57 3.96 1.89
C PHE A 19 19.29 3.65 2.69
N PRO A 20 18.10 3.99 2.16
CA PRO A 20 16.83 3.50 2.69
C PRO A 20 16.80 1.97 2.71
N VAL A 21 16.26 1.39 3.78
CA VAL A 21 16.19 -0.07 3.93
C VAL A 21 14.82 -0.56 3.47
N ALA A 22 14.80 -1.55 2.58
CA ALA A 22 13.57 -2.22 2.17
C ALA A 22 13.33 -3.47 3.04
N TYR A 23 12.07 -3.69 3.42
CA TYR A 23 11.66 -4.94 4.05
C TYR A 23 11.35 -5.98 2.96
N VAL A 24 12.11 -7.06 2.91
CA VAL A 24 12.02 -8.09 1.86
C VAL A 24 11.68 -9.45 2.47
N GLY A 25 10.78 -10.22 1.85
CA GLY A 25 10.54 -11.60 2.24
C GLY A 25 9.66 -12.39 1.27
N ASP A 26 9.75 -13.72 1.27
CA ASP A 26 9.01 -14.57 0.32
C ASP A 26 7.50 -14.43 0.46
N VAL A 27 7.02 -14.48 1.71
CA VAL A 27 5.61 -14.34 2.06
C VAL A 27 5.48 -13.34 3.20
N VAL A 28 4.86 -12.20 2.92
CA VAL A 28 4.81 -11.05 3.84
C VAL A 28 3.39 -10.80 4.35
N GLY A 29 3.28 -10.54 5.65
CA GLY A 29 2.03 -10.03 6.24
C GLY A 29 0.93 -11.07 6.45
N THR A 30 1.25 -12.37 6.40
CA THR A 30 0.31 -13.44 6.74
C THR A 30 0.07 -13.47 8.24
N GLY A 31 -1.11 -13.00 8.67
CA GLY A 31 -1.49 -12.96 10.09
C GLY A 31 -2.64 -12.01 10.38
N SER A 32 -3.04 -11.94 11.65
CA SER A 32 -4.14 -11.08 12.14
C SER A 32 -3.65 -9.70 12.62
N SER A 33 -2.41 -9.60 13.10
CA SER A 33 -1.82 -8.40 13.71
C SER A 33 -1.24 -7.43 12.66
N ARG A 34 -2.11 -6.96 11.74
CA ARG A 34 -1.68 -6.32 10.48
C ARG A 34 -1.24 -4.86 10.66
N LYS A 35 -1.99 -4.06 11.41
CA LYS A 35 -1.68 -2.63 11.68
C LYS A 35 -0.44 -2.45 12.56
N SER A 36 -0.35 -3.23 13.62
CA SER A 36 0.79 -3.26 14.55
C SER A 36 2.06 -3.78 13.87
N ALA A 37 1.96 -4.82 13.01
CA ALA A 37 3.11 -5.30 12.24
C ALA A 37 3.63 -4.23 11.28
N THR A 38 2.74 -3.59 10.51
CA THR A 38 3.12 -2.45 9.64
C THR A 38 3.78 -1.34 10.46
N ASN A 39 3.18 -0.93 11.57
CA ASN A 39 3.75 0.13 12.40
C ASN A 39 5.15 -0.21 12.92
N SER A 40 5.41 -1.46 13.31
CA SER A 40 6.74 -1.89 13.74
C SER A 40 7.76 -1.88 12.60
N VAL A 41 7.38 -2.32 11.40
CA VAL A 41 8.25 -2.28 10.21
C VAL A 41 8.58 -0.83 9.85
N LEU A 42 7.57 0.04 9.77
CA LEU A 42 7.75 1.46 9.44
C LEU A 42 8.49 2.23 10.52
N TRP A 43 8.40 1.81 11.77
CA TRP A 43 9.22 2.39 12.84
C TRP A 43 10.72 2.29 12.52
N PHE A 44 11.15 1.14 12.00
CA PHE A 44 12.54 0.92 11.66
C PHE A 44 12.90 1.43 10.27
N PHE A 45 12.04 1.31 9.27
CA PHE A 45 12.41 1.51 7.87
C PHE A 45 11.67 2.66 7.16
N GLY A 46 10.71 3.29 7.83
CA GLY A 46 10.01 4.47 7.32
C GLY A 46 10.67 5.77 7.76
N ASP A 47 10.06 6.86 7.29
CA ASP A 47 10.48 8.23 7.51
C ASP A 47 9.64 8.90 8.60
N ASP A 48 10.25 9.87 9.29
CA ASP A 48 9.55 10.69 10.27
C ASP A 48 8.57 11.65 9.58
N ILE A 49 7.38 11.77 10.15
CA ILE A 49 6.34 12.67 9.65
C ILE A 49 6.49 14.02 10.35
N PRO A 50 6.64 15.15 9.63
CA PRO A 50 6.77 16.46 10.24
C PRO A 50 5.61 16.76 11.20
N ASN A 51 5.94 17.16 12.43
CA ASN A 51 4.98 17.52 13.49
C ASN A 51 4.09 16.38 14.00
N VAL A 52 4.35 15.12 13.65
CA VAL A 52 3.61 13.96 14.18
C VAL A 52 4.58 13.05 14.95
N PRO A 53 4.70 13.21 16.28
CA PRO A 53 5.62 12.39 17.07
C PRO A 53 5.16 10.94 17.13
N ASN A 54 6.13 10.02 17.32
CA ASN A 54 5.90 8.59 17.49
C ASN A 54 5.14 7.90 16.35
N LYS A 55 5.21 8.44 15.13
CA LYS A 55 4.65 7.82 13.94
C LYS A 55 5.57 8.03 12.74
N ARG A 56 5.74 6.96 11.96
CA ARG A 56 6.51 6.96 10.72
C ARG A 56 5.64 6.51 9.55
N ALA A 57 5.98 6.97 8.35
CA ALA A 57 5.30 6.66 7.10
C ALA A 57 6.34 6.35 6.01
N GLY A 58 5.89 5.99 4.81
CA GLY A 58 6.82 5.71 3.71
C GLY A 58 7.47 4.33 3.83
N GLY A 59 8.68 4.21 3.32
CA GLY A 59 9.42 2.94 3.29
C GLY A 59 9.01 2.00 2.16
N PHE A 60 9.82 0.95 2.00
CA PHE A 60 9.71 -0.01 0.89
C PHE A 60 9.45 -1.42 1.44
N CYS A 61 8.55 -2.15 0.80
CA CYS A 61 8.22 -3.52 1.17
C CYS A 61 8.09 -4.40 -0.06
N PHE A 62 9.00 -5.35 -0.21
CA PHE A 62 9.03 -6.26 -1.35
C PHE A 62 8.75 -7.68 -0.88
N GLY A 63 8.02 -8.44 -1.69
CA GLY A 63 7.90 -9.86 -1.40
C GLY A 63 7.34 -10.66 -2.55
N GLY A 64 7.66 -11.96 -2.56
CA GLY A 64 7.10 -12.89 -3.55
C GLY A 64 5.57 -12.93 -3.48
N LYS A 65 5.02 -12.84 -2.26
CA LYS A 65 3.58 -12.75 -2.03
C LYS A 65 3.26 -11.89 -0.81
N ILE A 66 2.42 -10.87 -0.99
CA ILE A 66 2.01 -9.99 0.09
C ILE A 66 0.53 -10.24 0.42
N ALA A 67 0.22 -10.47 1.69
CA ALA A 67 -1.15 -10.65 2.13
C ALA A 67 -1.99 -9.39 1.81
N PRO A 68 -3.19 -9.50 1.19
CA PRO A 68 -3.93 -8.34 0.69
C PRO A 68 -4.20 -7.25 1.73
N ILE A 69 -4.45 -7.63 2.98
CA ILE A 69 -4.78 -6.68 4.04
C ILE A 69 -3.52 -5.98 4.56
N PHE A 70 -2.38 -6.70 4.57
CA PHE A 70 -1.09 -6.08 4.87
C PHE A 70 -0.69 -5.10 3.76
N PHE A 71 -0.86 -5.48 2.50
CA PHE A 71 -0.64 -4.63 1.33
C PHE A 71 -1.40 -3.30 1.44
N ASN A 72 -2.72 -3.35 1.65
CA ASN A 72 -3.53 -2.15 1.86
C ASN A 72 -3.08 -1.29 3.05
N THR A 73 -2.62 -1.93 4.14
CA THR A 73 -2.16 -1.21 5.33
C THR A 73 -0.84 -0.46 5.07
N MET A 74 0.04 -1.05 4.25
CA MET A 74 1.29 -0.42 3.80
C MET A 74 0.98 0.78 2.90
N GLU A 75 0.09 0.63 1.91
CA GLU A 75 -0.35 1.72 1.03
C GLU A 75 -1.01 2.86 1.81
N ASP A 76 -1.89 2.55 2.76
CA ASP A 76 -2.55 3.55 3.61
C ASP A 76 -1.55 4.34 4.46
N SER A 77 -0.38 3.76 4.73
CA SER A 77 0.71 4.36 5.51
C SER A 77 1.77 5.04 4.63
N GLY A 78 1.55 5.14 3.32
CA GLY A 78 2.46 5.78 2.37
C GLY A 78 3.66 4.95 1.96
N ALA A 79 3.74 3.69 2.39
CA ALA A 79 4.79 2.78 1.94
C ALA A 79 4.54 2.31 0.51
N LEU A 80 5.60 1.86 -0.17
CA LEU A 80 5.52 1.24 -1.49
C LEU A 80 5.63 -0.29 -1.38
N PRO A 81 4.50 -1.02 -1.25
CA PRO A 81 4.50 -2.48 -1.33
C PRO A 81 4.53 -2.96 -2.79
N ILE A 82 5.47 -3.85 -3.12
CA ILE A 82 5.59 -4.44 -4.47
C ILE A 82 5.70 -5.96 -4.37
N GLU A 83 4.88 -6.66 -5.15
CA GLU A 83 5.00 -8.10 -5.34
C GLU A 83 5.96 -8.39 -6.49
N MET A 84 7.07 -9.07 -6.21
CA MET A 84 8.12 -9.38 -7.19
C MET A 84 8.87 -10.65 -6.77
N ASP A 85 9.60 -11.27 -7.70
CA ASP A 85 10.50 -12.38 -7.33
C ASP A 85 11.68 -11.84 -6.51
N VAL A 86 11.85 -12.37 -5.29
CA VAL A 86 12.86 -11.96 -4.31
C VAL A 86 13.92 -13.04 -4.08
N ALA A 87 13.88 -14.16 -4.82
CA ALA A 87 14.80 -15.28 -4.63
C ALA A 87 16.29 -14.89 -4.81
N ASN A 88 16.56 -13.88 -5.64
CA ASN A 88 17.90 -13.38 -5.93
C ASN A 88 18.28 -12.15 -5.07
N MET A 89 17.57 -11.87 -3.98
CA MET A 89 17.87 -10.76 -3.06
C MET A 89 18.39 -11.28 -1.72
N GLU A 90 19.62 -10.94 -1.37
CA GLU A 90 20.23 -11.33 -0.11
C GLU A 90 20.29 -10.17 0.89
N MET A 91 20.42 -10.53 2.17
CA MET A 91 20.48 -9.54 3.25
C MET A 91 21.73 -8.66 3.11
N GLY A 92 21.51 -7.37 2.92
CA GLY A 92 22.56 -6.37 2.79
C GLY A 92 22.93 -6.03 1.35
N ASP A 93 22.26 -6.62 0.36
CA ASP A 93 22.34 -6.16 -1.02
C ASP A 93 21.84 -4.73 -1.16
N VAL A 94 22.46 -4.01 -2.09
CA VAL A 94 22.03 -2.67 -2.50
C VAL A 94 21.43 -2.81 -3.90
N ILE A 95 20.18 -2.39 -4.04
CA ILE A 95 19.39 -2.52 -5.27
C ILE A 95 18.84 -1.16 -5.70
N ASP A 96 18.76 -0.96 -7.00
CA ASP A 96 18.14 0.22 -7.61
C ASP A 96 16.76 -0.19 -8.13
N VAL A 97 15.71 0.42 -7.58
CA VAL A 97 14.31 0.13 -7.92
C VAL A 97 13.79 1.22 -8.84
N TYR A 98 13.21 0.84 -9.98
CA TYR A 98 12.63 1.75 -10.97
C TYR A 98 11.11 1.54 -11.05
N PRO A 99 10.30 2.24 -10.23
CA PRO A 99 8.85 2.00 -10.14
C PRO A 99 8.09 2.25 -11.44
N TYR A 100 8.57 3.18 -12.28
CA TYR A 100 7.94 3.53 -13.55
C TYR A 100 8.26 2.54 -14.67
N GLU A 101 9.42 1.88 -14.60
CA GLU A 101 9.87 0.90 -15.58
C GLU A 101 9.55 -0.53 -15.16
N GLY A 102 9.18 -0.77 -13.89
CA GLY A 102 8.85 -2.10 -13.39
C GLY A 102 10.06 -3.03 -13.29
N LYS A 103 11.25 -2.49 -12.98
CA LYS A 103 12.49 -3.27 -12.89
C LYS A 103 13.28 -2.96 -11.62
N VAL A 104 14.01 -3.96 -11.15
CA VAL A 104 15.01 -3.84 -10.09
C VAL A 104 16.36 -4.25 -10.65
N CYS A 105 17.36 -3.39 -10.49
CA CYS A 105 18.72 -3.64 -10.92
C CYS A 105 19.66 -3.70 -9.71
N LYS A 106 20.81 -4.36 -9.87
CA LYS A 106 21.85 -4.33 -8.85
C LYS A 106 22.53 -2.97 -8.84
N HIS A 107 22.78 -2.43 -7.65
CA HIS A 107 23.24 -1.05 -7.50
C HIS A 107 24.50 -0.75 -8.32
N GLY A 108 24.45 0.31 -9.12
CA GLY A 108 25.57 0.76 -9.96
C GLY A 108 25.82 -0.10 -11.21
N THR A 109 24.89 -0.99 -11.57
CA THR A 109 24.95 -1.82 -12.77
C THR A 109 23.60 -1.84 -13.49
N ASP A 110 23.61 -2.16 -14.78
CA ASP A 110 22.40 -2.39 -15.57
C ASP A 110 21.90 -3.85 -15.48
N GLU A 111 22.44 -4.65 -14.54
CA GLU A 111 22.05 -6.05 -14.35
C GLU A 111 20.68 -6.12 -13.66
N VAL A 112 19.68 -6.60 -14.40
CA VAL A 112 18.31 -6.76 -13.91
C VAL A 112 18.25 -7.98 -12.98
N VAL A 113 17.93 -7.73 -11.70
CA VAL A 113 17.72 -8.78 -10.68
C VAL A 113 16.34 -9.40 -10.86
N THR A 114 15.33 -8.56 -11.06
CA THR A 114 13.94 -8.96 -11.21
C THR A 114 13.11 -7.87 -11.88
N THR A 115 11.98 -8.25 -12.45
CA THR A 115 10.96 -7.35 -13.01
C THR A 115 9.64 -7.52 -12.28
N PHE A 116 8.87 -6.45 -12.17
CA PHE A 116 7.60 -6.44 -11.46
C PHE A 116 6.58 -5.57 -12.15
N GLU A 117 5.31 -5.82 -11.83
CA GLU A 117 4.20 -4.99 -12.26
C GLU A 117 3.49 -4.42 -11.03
N LEU A 118 3.20 -3.13 -11.07
CA LEU A 118 2.41 -2.50 -10.00
C LEU A 118 0.96 -2.92 -10.15
N LYS A 119 0.31 -3.31 -9.03
CA LYS A 119 -1.13 -3.66 -9.04
C LYS A 119 -2.02 -2.55 -9.58
N THR A 120 -1.60 -1.30 -9.41
CA THR A 120 -2.25 -0.13 -9.97
C THR A 120 -1.24 1.00 -10.11
N GLN A 121 -1.34 1.76 -11.18
CA GLN A 121 -0.52 2.98 -11.36
C GLN A 121 -0.86 4.08 -10.34
N LEU A 122 -2.01 3.97 -9.65
CA LEU A 122 -2.40 4.92 -8.59
C LEU A 122 -1.47 4.86 -7.39
N ILE A 123 -0.82 3.73 -7.13
CA ILE A 123 0.06 3.57 -5.96
C ILE A 123 1.20 4.60 -5.95
N LEU A 124 1.62 5.07 -7.14
CA LEU A 124 2.63 6.12 -7.28
C LEU A 124 2.15 7.48 -6.76
N ASP A 125 0.87 7.80 -6.99
CA ASP A 125 0.25 9.01 -6.44
C ASP A 125 -0.02 8.86 -4.94
N GLU A 126 -0.34 7.65 -4.49
CA GLU A 126 -0.58 7.35 -3.07
C GLU A 126 0.70 7.53 -2.25
N VAL A 127 1.82 6.96 -2.71
CA VAL A 127 3.13 7.14 -2.06
C VAL A 127 3.53 8.62 -2.06
N ARG A 128 3.34 9.33 -3.18
CA ARG A 128 3.62 10.78 -3.25
C ARG A 128 2.77 11.59 -2.27
N ALA A 129 1.53 11.20 -2.05
CA ALA A 129 0.63 11.85 -1.10
C ALA A 129 0.90 11.47 0.38
N GLY A 130 1.88 10.60 0.64
CA GLY A 130 2.14 10.06 1.99
C GLY A 130 1.10 9.04 2.45
N GLY A 131 0.40 8.42 1.50
CA GLY A 131 -0.57 7.35 1.72
C GLY A 131 -1.84 7.50 0.88
N ARG A 132 -2.54 6.38 0.73
CA ARG A 132 -3.82 6.34 0.00
C ARG A 132 -4.91 7.21 0.62
N ILE A 133 -5.03 7.23 1.95
CA ILE A 133 -6.04 8.03 2.65
C ILE A 133 -5.83 9.53 2.42
N PRO A 134 -4.61 10.10 2.64
CA PRO A 134 -4.29 11.47 2.25
C PRO A 134 -4.62 11.80 0.79
N LEU A 135 -4.29 10.89 -0.16
CA LEU A 135 -4.60 11.09 -1.58
C LEU A 135 -6.10 11.24 -1.83
N ILE A 136 -6.93 10.35 -1.26
CA ILE A 136 -8.38 10.38 -1.46
C ILE A 136 -8.96 11.69 -0.93
N ILE A 137 -8.55 12.14 0.26
CA ILE A 137 -9.00 13.38 0.87
C ILE A 137 -8.56 14.59 0.05
N GLY A 138 -7.27 14.66 -0.32
CA GLY A 138 -6.70 15.77 -1.09
C GLY A 138 -7.31 15.90 -2.49
N ARG A 139 -7.51 14.77 -3.17
CA ARG A 139 -8.20 14.74 -4.47
C ARG A 139 -9.65 15.19 -4.35
N GLY A 140 -10.38 14.72 -3.33
CA GLY A 140 -11.76 15.13 -3.08
C GLY A 140 -11.90 16.61 -2.78
N LEU A 141 -11.00 17.16 -1.96
CA LEU A 141 -10.93 18.60 -1.67
C LEU A 141 -10.65 19.42 -2.94
N THR A 142 -9.69 18.98 -3.74
CA THR A 142 -9.34 19.62 -5.02
C THR A 142 -10.52 19.62 -5.98
N GLY A 143 -11.26 18.52 -6.07
CA GLY A 143 -12.48 18.43 -6.88
C GLY A 143 -13.53 19.45 -6.47
N LYS A 144 -13.87 19.50 -5.18
CA LYS A 144 -14.86 20.47 -4.65
C LYS A 144 -14.44 21.93 -4.85
N ALA A 145 -13.16 22.23 -4.66
CA ALA A 145 -12.63 23.58 -4.88
C ALA A 145 -12.75 23.99 -6.35
N ARG A 146 -12.40 23.10 -7.28
CA ARG A 146 -12.51 23.36 -8.73
C ARG A 146 -13.95 23.53 -9.18
N GLU A 147 -14.86 22.71 -8.67
CA GLU A 147 -16.30 22.84 -8.92
C GLU A 147 -16.83 24.19 -8.45
N SER A 148 -16.44 24.62 -7.24
CA SER A 148 -16.84 25.93 -6.69
C SER A 148 -16.30 27.10 -7.50
N LEU A 149 -15.18 26.91 -8.18
CA LEU A 149 -14.55 27.89 -9.08
C LEU A 149 -15.03 27.78 -10.54
N GLY A 150 -15.95 26.87 -10.85
CA GLY A 150 -16.41 26.64 -12.23
C GLY A 150 -15.34 26.05 -13.16
N LEU A 151 -14.31 25.41 -12.63
CA LEU A 151 -13.22 24.80 -13.39
C LEU A 151 -13.52 23.33 -13.70
N ALA A 152 -13.01 22.84 -14.83
CA ALA A 152 -13.08 21.42 -15.21
C ALA A 152 -12.35 20.52 -14.19
N PRO A 153 -12.65 19.20 -14.11
CA PRO A 153 -11.91 18.27 -13.25
C PRO A 153 -10.38 18.33 -13.46
N SER A 154 -9.62 18.01 -12.40
CA SER A 154 -8.15 18.01 -12.48
C SER A 154 -7.63 16.79 -13.23
N ASP A 155 -6.66 17.00 -14.12
CA ASP A 155 -5.89 15.98 -14.86
C ASP A 155 -4.58 15.58 -14.15
N VAL A 156 -4.25 16.23 -13.03
CA VAL A 156 -3.01 15.99 -12.27
C VAL A 156 -2.98 14.62 -11.59
N PHE A 157 -4.14 14.06 -11.25
CA PHE A 157 -4.23 12.79 -10.52
C PHE A 157 -4.50 11.64 -11.49
N ARG A 158 -3.82 10.51 -11.30
CA ARG A 158 -4.13 9.27 -12.01
C ARG A 158 -5.54 8.80 -11.62
N LEU A 159 -6.28 8.35 -12.62
CA LEU A 159 -7.63 7.82 -12.44
C LEU A 159 -7.58 6.29 -12.41
N PRO A 160 -8.44 5.65 -11.59
CA PRO A 160 -8.56 4.21 -11.60
C PRO A 160 -9.06 3.74 -12.97
N GLU A 161 -8.41 2.71 -13.51
CA GLU A 161 -8.86 2.05 -14.73
C GLU A 161 -10.29 1.53 -14.53
N GLN A 162 -11.19 1.94 -15.40
CA GLN A 162 -12.55 1.43 -15.40
C GLN A 162 -12.53 0.02 -15.99
N PRO A 163 -13.11 -0.99 -15.30
CA PRO A 163 -13.24 -2.31 -15.87
C PRO A 163 -14.01 -2.24 -17.19
N VAL A 164 -13.53 -2.94 -18.22
CA VAL A 164 -14.26 -3.08 -19.47
C VAL A 164 -15.61 -3.75 -19.16
N ASP A 165 -16.71 -3.08 -19.52
CA ASP A 165 -18.04 -3.65 -19.33
C ASP A 165 -18.20 -4.86 -20.27
N THR A 166 -18.15 -6.06 -19.70
CA THR A 166 -18.23 -7.31 -20.45
C THR A 166 -19.67 -7.79 -20.63
N GLY A 167 -20.68 -7.01 -20.21
CA GLY A 167 -22.11 -7.37 -20.33
C GLY A 167 -22.52 -8.63 -19.54
N LYS A 168 -21.59 -9.22 -18.77
CA LYS A 168 -21.83 -10.42 -17.96
C LYS A 168 -22.31 -10.03 -16.58
N VAL A 169 -23.56 -10.35 -16.28
CA VAL A 169 -24.13 -10.21 -14.94
C VAL A 169 -23.38 -11.15 -13.99
N SER A 170 -22.54 -10.58 -13.12
CA SER A 170 -21.69 -11.37 -12.20
C SER A 170 -22.52 -12.06 -11.10
N PRO A 171 -22.23 -13.32 -10.74
CA PRO A 171 -22.95 -14.02 -9.69
C PRO A 171 -22.51 -13.51 -8.31
N TRP A 172 -23.32 -12.62 -7.72
CA TRP A 172 -23.59 -12.47 -6.27
C TRP A 172 -22.53 -11.98 -5.24
N PRO A 173 -21.49 -11.20 -5.60
CA PRO A 173 -21.01 -10.18 -4.63
C PRO A 173 -20.96 -8.74 -5.17
N ARG A 174 -21.02 -8.52 -6.49
CA ARG A 174 -21.02 -7.16 -7.07
C ARG A 174 -22.33 -6.39 -6.91
N ARG A 175 -23.42 -7.08 -6.52
CA ARG A 175 -24.74 -6.45 -6.34
C ARG A 175 -24.74 -5.38 -5.25
N TRP A 176 -23.87 -5.48 -4.24
CA TRP A 176 -23.79 -4.51 -3.14
C TRP A 176 -22.78 -3.40 -3.38
N SER A 177 -21.66 -3.69 -4.04
CA SER A 177 -20.61 -2.71 -4.32
C SER A 177 -20.95 -1.72 -5.44
N ALA A 178 -21.96 -2.02 -6.28
CA ALA A 178 -22.39 -1.18 -7.39
C ALA A 178 -23.70 -0.41 -7.15
N ARG A 179 -24.19 -0.31 -5.91
CA ARG A 179 -25.48 0.33 -5.60
C ARG A 179 -25.34 1.77 -5.08
N PRO A 180 -26.23 2.70 -5.49
CA PRO A 180 -26.22 4.08 -5.04
C PRO A 180 -26.47 4.22 -3.52
N ALA A 181 -26.04 5.34 -2.94
CA ALA A 181 -25.93 5.59 -1.49
C ALA A 181 -27.25 5.61 -0.69
N ALA A 182 -28.42 5.59 -1.34
CA ALA A 182 -29.73 5.60 -0.70
C ALA A 182 -30.41 4.23 -0.78
N TRP A 183 -30.90 3.73 0.36
CA TRP A 183 -31.51 2.39 0.47
C TRP A 183 -32.88 2.47 1.12
N THR A 184 -33.85 1.80 0.49
CA THR A 184 -35.13 1.43 1.10
C THR A 184 -35.06 -0.06 1.40
N ALA A 185 -35.20 -0.43 2.67
CA ALA A 185 -35.15 -1.83 3.11
C ALA A 185 -36.42 -2.19 3.90
N PHE A 186 -36.92 -3.41 3.73
CA PHE A 186 -37.98 -3.94 4.58
C PHE A 186 -37.39 -4.35 5.94
N ALA A 187 -37.87 -3.73 7.02
CA ALA A 187 -37.60 -4.19 8.37
C ALA A 187 -38.47 -5.42 8.66
N ARG A 188 -37.86 -6.58 8.88
CA ARG A 188 -38.55 -7.75 9.44
C ARG A 188 -38.26 -7.79 10.94
N ALA A 189 -39.24 -7.43 11.76
CA ALA A 189 -39.15 -7.67 13.19
C ALA A 189 -39.23 -9.17 13.45
N CYS A 190 -38.18 -9.76 14.01
CA CYS A 190 -38.25 -11.10 14.58
C CYS A 190 -39.01 -11.00 15.90
N THR A 191 -40.29 -11.37 15.90
CA THR A 191 -41.00 -11.62 17.16
C THR A 191 -40.52 -12.95 17.71
N ALA A 192 -39.83 -12.91 18.85
CA ALA A 192 -39.51 -14.11 19.62
C ALA A 192 -40.83 -14.71 20.14
N SER A 193 -41.11 -15.95 19.77
CA SER A 193 -42.20 -16.72 20.38
C SER A 193 -41.89 -16.94 21.87
N PRO A 194 -42.81 -16.64 22.80
CA PRO A 194 -42.67 -17.10 24.17
C PRO A 194 -42.76 -18.63 24.19
N ARG A 195 -41.85 -19.28 24.92
CA ARG A 195 -42.05 -20.65 25.39
C ARG A 195 -42.86 -20.63 26.67
#